data_AF-A0A0Q9YPU4-F1
#
_entry.id   AF-A0A0Q9YPU4-F1
#
_cell.length_a   1.000
_cell.length_b   1.000
_cell.length_c   1.000
_cell.angle_alpha   90.00
_cell.angle_beta   90.00
_cell.angle_gamma   90.00
#
_symmetry.space_group_name_H-M   'P 1'
#
loop_
_entity.id
_entity.type
_entity.pdbx_description
1 polymer ?
#
loop_
_entity_poly.entity_id
_entity_poly.type
_entity_poly.pdbx_seq_one_letter_code
_entity_poly.pdbx_strand_id
1 'polypeptide(L)'
;MYDNKKCDKNMEHSKLIEVNAIFLAIIENTYDAIFIFDVTPSKVCQISWWNKICVKQTGINEKDAIGKTIHEIFPERLHDLLTQGLAKCLEEKKLIIFK
;
A
#
# COMPACT_ATOMS: atom_id res chain seq x y z
N MET A 1 -38.44 -4.97 21.89
CA MET A 1 -37.17 -5.70 21.81
C MET A 1 -36.20 -4.82 21.06
N TYR A 2 -35.23 -4.22 21.74
CA TYR A 2 -34.28 -3.28 21.12
C TYR A 2 -33.25 -4.03 20.27
N ASP A 3 -32.91 -3.42 19.15
CA ASP A 3 -32.26 -4.00 17.98
C ASP A 3 -30.73 -4.16 18.19
N ASN A 4 -30.31 -5.19 18.93
CA ASN A 4 -28.90 -5.47 19.27
C ASN A 4 -27.98 -5.51 18.03
N LYS A 5 -28.50 -5.90 16.85
CA LYS A 5 -27.74 -5.96 15.59
C LYS A 5 -27.24 -4.60 15.10
N LYS A 6 -27.90 -3.51 15.47
CA LYS A 6 -27.50 -2.15 15.07
C LYS A 6 -26.37 -1.62 15.96
N CYS A 7 -26.37 -1.99 17.24
CA CYS A 7 -25.33 -1.61 18.19
C CYS A 7 -23.98 -2.26 17.84
N ASP A 8 -24.01 -3.57 17.51
CA ASP A 8 -22.79 -4.31 17.16
C ASP A 8 -22.12 -3.79 15.88
N LYS A 9 -22.89 -3.52 14.82
CA LYS A 9 -22.34 -2.95 13.56
C LYS A 9 -21.72 -1.57 13.76
N ASN A 10 -22.33 -0.74 14.60
CA ASN A 10 -21.79 0.59 14.91
C ASN A 10 -20.48 0.48 15.71
N MET A 11 -20.39 -0.50 16.61
CA MET A 11 -19.17 -0.76 17.39
C MET A 11 -18.04 -1.33 16.53
N GLU A 12 -18.34 -2.22 15.58
CA GLU A 12 -17.34 -2.72 14.60
C GLU A 12 -16.83 -1.60 13.70
N HIS A 13 -17.73 -0.75 13.19
CA HIS A 13 -17.33 0.40 12.37
C HIS A 13 -16.45 1.39 13.15
N SER A 14 -16.78 1.66 14.41
CA SER A 14 -15.97 2.52 15.28
C SER A 14 -14.57 1.97 15.52
N LYS A 15 -14.45 0.66 15.80
CA LYS A 15 -13.14 0.01 15.98
C LYS A 15 -12.31 0.06 14.71
N LEU A 16 -12.93 -0.14 13.55
CA LEU A 16 -12.24 -0.06 12.26
C LEU A 16 -11.67 1.33 12.01
N ILE A 17 -12.44 2.38 12.31
CA ILE A 17 -11.99 3.78 12.19
C ILE A 17 -10.80 4.04 13.12
N GLU A 18 -10.85 3.59 14.37
CA GLU A 18 -9.78 3.78 15.35
C GLU A 18 -8.49 3.07 14.93
N VAL A 19 -8.59 1.79 14.53
CA VAL A 19 -7.44 1.02 14.04
C VAL A 19 -6.83 1.68 12.80
N ASN A 20 -7.66 2.14 11.86
CA ASN A 20 -7.17 2.83 10.66
C ASN A 20 -6.47 4.16 11.01
N ALA A 21 -7.01 4.92 11.97
CA ALA A 21 -6.39 6.17 12.42
C ALA A 21 -5.01 5.94 13.05
N ILE A 22 -4.87 4.91 13.90
CA ILE A 22 -3.59 4.54 14.50
C ILE A 22 -2.60 4.08 13.42
N PHE A 23 -3.04 3.25 12.48
CA PHE A 23 -2.23 2.76 11.38
C PHE A 23 -1.67 3.91 10.52
N LEU A 24 -2.54 4.84 10.10
CA LEU A 24 -2.14 6.02 9.35
C LEU A 24 -1.18 6.90 10.15
N ALA A 25 -1.45 7.12 11.45
CA ALA A 25 -0.57 7.91 12.31
C ALA A 25 0.85 7.31 12.39
N ILE A 26 0.98 5.98 12.44
CA ILE A 26 2.29 5.31 12.44
C ILE A 26 2.96 5.48 11.08
N ILE A 27 2.30 5.09 10.00
CA ILE A 27 2.92 5.05 8.67
C ILE A 27 3.29 6.44 8.16
N GLU A 28 2.46 7.44 8.46
CA GLU A 28 2.75 8.81 8.07
C GLU A 28 3.97 9.36 8.82
N ASN A 29 4.32 8.86 10.01
CA ASN A 29 5.42 9.40 10.81
C ASN A 29 6.69 8.53 10.81
N THR A 30 6.76 7.48 9.98
CA THR A 30 8.01 6.74 9.76
C THR A 30 8.97 7.55 8.87
N TYR A 31 10.22 7.13 8.79
CA TYR A 31 11.20 7.66 7.82
C TYR A 31 11.28 6.81 6.54
N ASP A 32 10.55 5.70 6.49
CA ASP A 32 10.56 4.75 5.39
C ASP A 32 9.48 5.10 4.36
N ALA A 33 9.86 5.01 3.08
CA ALA A 33 8.89 5.07 1.99
C ALA A 33 8.06 3.77 2.00
N ILE A 34 6.75 3.91 2.23
CA ILE A 34 5.81 2.79 2.27
C ILE A 34 4.73 3.03 1.23
N PHE A 35 4.51 2.02 0.38
CA PHE A 35 3.51 2.03 -0.67
C PHE A 35 2.87 0.64 -0.80
N ILE A 36 1.65 0.61 -1.29
CA ILE A 36 0.85 -0.60 -1.50
C ILE A 36 0.52 -0.70 -2.98
N PHE A 37 0.44 -1.93 -3.48
CA PHE A 37 -0.02 -2.23 -4.83
C PHE A 37 -1.27 -3.08 -4.78
N ASP A 38 -2.20 -2.78 -5.69
CA ASP A 38 -3.24 -3.70 -6.09
C ASP A 38 -2.75 -4.57 -7.24
N VAL A 39 -3.02 -5.86 -7.14
CA VAL A 39 -2.61 -6.85 -8.13
C VAL A 39 -3.83 -7.18 -8.98
N THR A 40 -3.79 -6.79 -10.26
CA THR A 40 -4.87 -7.10 -11.19
C THR A 40 -4.91 -8.61 -11.52
N PRO A 41 -6.03 -9.14 -12.06
CA PRO A 41 -6.09 -10.55 -12.50
C PRO A 41 -4.99 -10.93 -13.51
N SER A 42 -4.49 -9.96 -14.28
CA SER A 42 -3.40 -10.13 -15.22
C SER A 42 -2.00 -10.04 -14.58
N LYS A 43 -1.91 -10.07 -13.24
CA LYS A 43 -0.68 -9.93 -12.43
C LYS A 43 0.05 -8.59 -12.63
N VAL A 44 -0.66 -7.55 -13.05
CA VAL A 44 -0.11 -6.19 -13.11
C VAL A 44 -0.25 -5.55 -11.74
N CYS A 45 0.84 -5.06 -11.16
CA CYS A 45 0.85 -4.34 -9.89
C CYS A 45 0.71 -2.84 -10.14
N GLN A 46 -0.38 -2.26 -9.65
CA GLN A 46 -0.64 -0.82 -9.72
C GLN A 46 -0.63 -0.25 -8.31
N ILE A 47 0.00 0.91 -8.12
CA ILE A 47 0.08 1.55 -6.80
C ILE A 47 -1.33 1.96 -6.37
N SER A 48 -1.77 1.48 -5.21
CA SER A 48 -3.06 1.82 -4.61
C SER A 48 -2.94 2.73 -3.39
N TRP A 49 -1.75 2.84 -2.80
CA TRP A 49 -1.50 3.72 -1.66
C TRP A 49 -0.05 4.21 -1.58
N TRP A 50 0.16 5.44 -1.11
CA TRP A 50 1.45 6.14 -1.13
C TRP A 50 1.61 7.08 0.09
N ASN A 51 2.54 6.78 1.01
CA ASN A 51 2.73 7.64 2.19
C ASN A 51 3.42 8.97 1.86
N LYS A 52 3.35 9.96 2.78
CA LYS A 52 4.01 11.26 2.59
C LYS A 52 5.54 11.16 2.43
N ILE A 53 6.15 10.10 2.94
CA ILE A 53 7.60 9.89 2.85
C ILE A 53 8.00 9.50 1.43
N CYS A 54 7.18 8.71 0.74
CA CYS A 54 7.41 8.41 -0.67
C CYS A 54 7.48 9.70 -1.50
N VAL A 55 6.61 10.68 -1.24
CA VAL A 55 6.67 12.00 -1.91
C VAL A 55 8.00 12.70 -1.65
N LYS A 56 8.48 12.69 -0.39
CA LYS A 56 9.76 13.31 -0.03
C LYS A 56 10.97 12.62 -0.68
N GLN A 57 10.95 11.30 -0.79
CA GLN A 57 12.08 10.53 -1.31
C GLN A 57 12.10 10.48 -2.85
N THR A 58 10.93 10.39 -3.48
CA THR A 58 10.81 10.23 -4.94
C THR A 58 10.54 11.55 -5.67
N GLY A 59 9.99 12.56 -4.98
CA GLY A 59 9.48 13.79 -5.59
C GLY A 59 8.12 13.64 -6.27
N ILE A 60 7.51 12.45 -6.24
CA ILE A 60 6.25 12.13 -6.93
C ILE A 60 5.10 12.24 -5.93
N ASN A 61 4.09 13.08 -6.26
CA ASN A 61 2.89 13.19 -5.44
C ASN A 61 2.04 11.92 -5.54
N GLU A 62 1.30 11.62 -4.47
CA GLU A 62 0.37 10.48 -4.43
C GLU A 62 -0.57 10.46 -5.65
N LYS A 63 -1.21 11.57 -5.98
CA LYS A 63 -2.14 11.68 -7.13
C LYS A 63 -1.53 11.25 -8.48
N ASP A 64 -0.21 11.39 -8.62
CA ASP A 64 0.53 11.06 -9.84
C ASP A 64 1.10 9.63 -9.77
N ALA A 65 1.17 9.05 -8.57
CA ALA A 65 1.60 7.67 -8.31
C ALA A 65 0.45 6.66 -8.34
N ILE A 66 -0.74 7.01 -7.81
CA ILE A 66 -1.87 6.08 -7.74
C ILE A 66 -2.30 5.62 -9.15
N GLY A 67 -2.51 4.32 -9.30
CA GLY A 67 -2.90 3.66 -10.56
C GLY A 67 -1.72 3.38 -11.50
N LYS A 68 -0.53 3.90 -11.20
CA LYS A 68 0.68 3.68 -12.00
C LYS A 68 1.36 2.37 -11.65
N THR A 69 2.06 1.82 -12.63
CA THR A 69 2.95 0.67 -12.44
C THR A 69 4.33 1.12 -11.95
N ILE A 70 5.10 0.19 -11.38
CA ILE A 70 6.49 0.47 -10.97
C ILE A 70 7.37 1.01 -12.11
N HIS A 71 7.08 0.60 -13.36
CA HIS A 71 7.82 1.02 -14.54
C HIS A 71 7.60 2.48 -14.91
N GLU A 72 6.42 3.02 -14.58
CA GLU A 72 6.07 4.42 -14.83
C GLU A 72 6.62 5.37 -13.75
N ILE A 73 6.94 4.84 -12.57
CA ILE A 73 7.29 5.62 -11.37
C ILE A 73 8.78 5.57 -11.06
N PHE A 74 9.38 4.39 -11.16
CA PHE A 74 10.79 4.20 -10.83
C PHE A 74 11.67 4.25 -12.08
N PRO A 75 12.94 4.64 -11.95
CA PRO A 75 13.88 4.64 -13.08
C PRO A 75 14.13 3.23 -13.62
N GLU A 76 14.44 3.11 -14.92
CA GLU A 76 14.67 1.83 -15.62
C GLU A 76 15.66 0.90 -14.93
N ARG A 77 16.72 1.45 -14.31
CA ARG A 77 17.71 0.67 -13.55
C ARG A 77 17.11 -0.18 -12.41
N LEU A 78 15.93 0.16 -11.92
CA LEU A 78 15.22 -0.55 -10.86
C LEU A 78 14.10 -1.46 -11.38
N HIS A 79 13.74 -1.36 -12.66
CA HIS A 79 12.60 -2.08 -13.23
C HIS A 79 12.77 -3.58 -13.06
N ASP A 80 13.89 -4.14 -13.54
CA ASP A 80 14.13 -5.58 -13.48
C ASP A 80 14.14 -6.10 -12.03
N LEU A 81 14.81 -5.37 -11.14
CA LEU A 81 14.91 -5.72 -9.72
C LEU A 81 13.52 -5.79 -9.08
N LEU A 82 12.73 -4.73 -9.26
CA LEU A 82 11.40 -4.62 -8.65
C LEU A 82 10.41 -5.60 -9.28
N THR A 83 10.41 -5.77 -10.60
CA THR A 83 9.52 -6.71 -11.30
C THR A 83 9.81 -8.15 -10.89
N GLN A 84 11.07 -8.55 -10.82
CA GLN A 84 11.45 -9.89 -10.34
C GLN A 84 11.06 -10.09 -8.88
N GLY A 85 11.29 -9.09 -8.03
CA GLY A 85 10.89 -9.14 -6.62
C GLY A 85 9.38 -9.27 -6.45
N LEU A 86 8.59 -8.51 -7.22
CA LEU A 86 7.13 -8.59 -7.22
C LEU A 86 6.64 -9.95 -7.73
N ALA A 87 7.17 -10.44 -8.85
CA ALA A 87 6.81 -11.75 -9.39
C ALA A 87 7.07 -12.86 -8.36
N LYS A 88 8.24 -12.85 -7.71
CA LYS A 88 8.60 -13.79 -6.66
C LYS A 88 7.70 -13.67 -5.43
N CYS A 89 7.35 -12.45 -5.03
CA CYS A 89 6.41 -12.20 -3.94
C CYS A 89 5.03 -12.79 -4.24
N LEU A 90 4.52 -12.63 -5.46
CA LEU A 90 3.21 -13.16 -5.88
C LEU A 90 3.19 -14.69 -5.92
N GLU A 91 4.28 -15.31 -6.34
CA GLU A 91 4.40 -16.77 -6.43
C GLU A 91 4.60 -17.42 -5.06
N GLU A 92 5.55 -16.90 -4.27
CA GLU A 92 5.92 -17.51 -3.00
C GLU A 92 5.06 -17.06 -1.81
N LYS A 93 4.39 -15.89 -1.93
CA LYS A 93 3.67 -15.21 -0.86
C LYS A 93 4.53 -14.99 0.40
N LYS A 94 5.82 -14.70 0.18
CA LYS A 94 6.83 -14.48 1.21
C LYS A 94 7.43 -13.08 1.09
N LEU A 95 8.00 -12.62 2.19
CA LEU A 95 8.77 -11.38 2.23
C LEU A 95 10.01 -11.51 1.32
N ILE A 96 10.15 -10.57 0.38
CA ILE A 96 11.32 -10.44 -0.47
C ILE A 96 12.17 -9.27 0.05
N ILE A 97 13.44 -9.55 0.36
CA ILE A 97 14.40 -8.54 0.82
C ILE A 97 15.44 -8.37 -0.28
N PHE A 98 15.57 -7.15 -0.78
CA PHE A 98 16.64 -6.76 -1.70
C PHE A 98 17.92 -6.52 -0.89
N LYS A 99 19.01 -7.20 -1.24
CA LYS A 99 20.32 -7.10 -0.58
C LYS A 99 21.30 -6.29 -1.41
#